data_AF-A0A9E7BY31-F1
#
_entry.id   AF-A0A9E7BY31-F1
#
_cell.length_a   1.000
_cell.length_b   1.000
_cell.length_c   1.000
_cell.angle_alpha   90.00
_cell.angle_beta   90.00
_cell.angle_gamma   90.00
#
_symmetry.space_group_name_H-M   'P 1'
#
loop_
_entity.id
_entity.type
_entity.pdbx_description
1 polymer ?
#
loop_
_entity_poly.entity_id
_entity_poly.type
_entity_poly.pdbx_seq_one_letter_code
_entity_poly.pdbx_strand_id
1 'polypeptide(L)'
;MIRPRMASKHRKLVAFAAVLAAAGTVAACGEAKVEDSASNSEGVNRGAQLFYERCSGCHTLDSAAAEGSATKVRDRERVDGPNFNQRKETVQQVLYAIHNGGFSGAIMPQNIVVGKDARDVAEFLAKYSGANSSAAASQGSENSGE
;
A
#
# COMPACT_ATOMS: atom_id res chain seq x y z
N MET A 1 41.44 -48.18 35.77
CA MET A 1 40.28 -47.28 35.64
C MET A 1 40.75 -45.91 35.13
N ILE A 2 40.27 -45.55 33.93
CA ILE A 2 39.91 -44.22 33.41
C ILE A 2 40.85 -43.02 33.70
N ARG A 3 41.54 -42.55 32.64
CA ARG A 3 42.13 -41.20 32.52
C ARG A 3 41.02 -40.16 32.29
N PRO A 4 41.28 -38.88 32.59
CA PRO A 4 41.11 -37.90 31.52
C PRO A 4 42.31 -36.96 31.34
N ARG A 5 42.48 -36.60 30.07
CA ARG A 5 43.49 -35.75 29.45
C ARG A 5 42.90 -34.35 29.31
N MET A 6 43.51 -33.34 29.93
CA MET A 6 43.16 -31.93 29.70
C MET A 6 44.17 -31.32 28.73
N ALA A 7 43.68 -30.98 27.53
CA ALA A 7 44.46 -30.47 26.41
C ALA A 7 44.72 -28.96 26.50
N SER A 8 45.98 -28.61 26.25
CA SER A 8 46.61 -27.31 26.08
C SER A 8 45.77 -26.24 25.36
N LYS A 9 45.36 -25.18 26.10
CA LYS A 9 44.66 -23.98 25.61
C LYS A 9 45.59 -22.77 25.37
N HIS A 10 46.75 -22.95 24.73
CA HIS A 10 47.68 -21.83 24.50
C HIS A 10 48.30 -21.83 23.09
N ARG A 11 47.50 -21.86 22.02
CA ARG A 11 48.08 -21.82 20.65
C ARG A 11 47.24 -21.09 19.60
N LYS A 12 46.44 -20.07 19.91
CA LYS A 12 45.84 -19.21 18.86
C LYS A 12 45.70 -17.75 19.29
N LEU A 13 46.83 -17.16 19.70
CA LEU A 13 47.05 -15.71 19.75
C LEU A 13 47.88 -15.35 18.51
N VAL A 14 47.29 -15.24 17.32
CA VAL A 14 47.88 -14.52 16.16
C VAL A 14 46.76 -14.15 15.18
N ALA A 15 46.74 -12.89 14.74
CA ALA A 15 46.07 -12.35 13.55
C ALA A 15 44.56 -12.07 13.59
N PHE A 16 44.16 -11.01 14.31
CA PHE A 16 43.08 -10.12 13.85
C PHE A 16 43.70 -8.76 13.51
N ALA A 17 44.29 -8.68 12.32
CA ALA A 17 44.82 -7.45 11.74
C ALA A 17 44.06 -7.19 10.44
N ALA A 18 43.13 -6.22 10.48
CA ALA A 18 42.71 -5.40 9.33
C ALA A 18 41.67 -4.40 9.83
N VAL A 19 42.18 -3.29 10.39
CA VAL A 19 41.43 -2.07 10.65
C VAL A 19 41.01 -1.50 9.29
N LEU A 20 39.72 -1.56 8.95
CA LEU A 20 39.16 -0.84 7.81
C LEU A 20 38.87 0.60 8.23
N ALA A 21 39.82 1.49 7.95
CA ALA A 21 39.62 2.93 7.94
C ALA A 21 39.84 3.44 6.51
N ALA A 22 38.77 3.87 5.86
CA ALA A 22 38.83 4.82 4.75
C ALA A 22 37.57 5.68 4.77
N ALA A 23 37.80 6.97 5.04
CA ALA A 23 36.83 8.04 5.12
C ALA A 23 36.27 8.41 3.74
N GLY A 24 35.13 9.11 3.77
CA GLY A 24 34.26 9.32 2.62
C GLY A 24 34.77 10.29 1.56
N THR A 25 34.00 10.32 0.48
CA THR A 25 34.09 11.29 -0.61
C THR A 25 32.70 11.80 -0.96
N VAL A 26 32.51 13.10 -0.70
CA VAL A 26 31.80 14.14 -1.46
C VAL A 26 30.60 13.79 -2.35
N ALA A 27 29.54 14.57 -2.13
CA ALA A 27 28.29 14.67 -2.87
C ALA A 27 28.45 14.70 -4.39
N ALA A 28 27.72 13.80 -5.06
CA ALA A 28 27.22 14.03 -6.40
C ALA A 28 25.74 14.44 -6.29
N CYS A 29 25.47 15.71 -6.61
CA CYS A 29 24.13 16.18 -6.90
C CYS A 29 23.74 15.58 -8.26
N GLY A 30 23.25 14.33 -8.23
CA GLY A 30 22.63 13.68 -9.35
C GLY A 30 21.15 13.51 -9.03
N GLU A 31 20.28 14.30 -9.67
CA GLU A 31 18.88 13.94 -9.79
C GLU A 31 18.85 12.69 -10.69
N ALA A 32 19.04 11.52 -10.08
CA ALA A 32 18.65 10.28 -10.70
C ALA A 32 17.13 10.37 -10.86
N LYS A 33 16.66 10.55 -12.10
CA LYS A 33 15.30 10.16 -12.47
C LYS A 33 15.19 8.67 -12.19
N VAL A 34 14.79 8.33 -10.96
CA VAL A 34 14.49 6.96 -10.59
C VAL A 34 13.21 6.62 -11.32
N GLU A 35 13.37 5.72 -12.28
CA GLU A 35 12.34 5.08 -13.08
C GLU A 35 11.29 4.44 -12.15
N ASP A 36 10.25 5.21 -11.84
CA ASP A 36 8.80 4.94 -11.78
C ASP A 36 8.25 3.52 -11.52
N SER A 37 9.03 2.58 -10.99
CA SER A 37 8.57 1.19 -10.76
C SER A 37 8.76 0.75 -9.31
N ALA A 38 9.91 1.02 -8.69
CA ALA A 38 10.15 0.70 -7.28
C ALA A 38 9.48 1.72 -6.34
N SER A 39 9.67 3.03 -6.60
CA SER A 39 9.07 4.10 -5.78
C SER A 39 7.54 4.14 -5.89
N ASN A 40 7.00 3.85 -7.08
CA ASN A 40 5.55 3.66 -7.25
C ASN A 40 5.02 2.46 -6.46
N SER A 41 5.79 1.37 -6.36
CA SER A 41 5.40 0.23 -5.52
C SER A 41 5.37 0.60 -4.04
N GLU A 42 6.37 1.34 -3.55
CA GLU A 42 6.41 1.83 -2.16
C GLU A 42 5.26 2.78 -1.84
N GLY A 43 4.99 3.76 -2.71
CA GLY A 43 3.86 4.69 -2.56
C GLY A 43 2.52 3.97 -2.57
N VAL A 44 2.34 3.01 -3.47
CA VAL A 44 1.13 2.19 -3.54
C VAL A 44 0.96 1.32 -2.29
N ASN A 45 2.02 0.71 -1.77
CA ASN A 45 1.96 -0.09 -0.53
C ASN A 45 1.61 0.79 0.68
N ARG A 46 2.20 2.00 0.76
CA ARG A 46 1.83 2.99 1.78
C ARG A 46 0.38 3.42 1.66
N GLY A 47 -0.10 3.63 0.42
CA GLY A 47 -1.49 3.95 0.13
C GLY A 47 -2.45 2.86 0.59
N ALA A 48 -2.11 1.58 0.39
CA ALA A 48 -2.89 0.44 0.87
C ALA A 48 -3.00 0.43 2.40
N GLN A 49 -1.88 0.63 3.10
CA GLN A 49 -1.85 0.69 4.56
C GLN A 49 -2.69 1.85 5.09
N LEU A 50 -2.51 3.06 4.54
CA LEU A 50 -3.28 4.24 4.91
C LEU A 50 -4.78 4.05 4.65
N PHE A 51 -5.14 3.44 3.52
CA PHE A 51 -6.53 3.14 3.23
C PHE A 51 -7.13 2.21 4.29
N TYR A 52 -6.43 1.15 4.67
CA TYR A 52 -6.88 0.27 5.75
C TYR A 52 -7.01 1.01 7.08
N GLU A 53 -6.02 1.81 7.47
CA GLU A 53 -6.00 2.49 8.77
C GLU A 53 -7.02 3.64 8.88
N ARG A 54 -7.34 4.30 7.76
CA ARG A 54 -8.10 5.57 7.77
C ARG A 54 -9.45 5.50 7.07
N CYS A 55 -9.61 4.62 6.08
CA CYS A 55 -10.78 4.60 5.20
C CYS A 55 -11.63 3.33 5.36
N SER A 56 -11.06 2.23 5.86
CA SER A 56 -11.71 0.91 5.90
C SER A 56 -12.97 0.84 6.74
N GLY A 57 -13.18 1.76 7.68
CA GLY A 57 -14.37 1.78 8.52
C GLY A 57 -15.66 2.12 7.77
N CYS A 58 -15.55 2.78 6.61
CA CYS A 58 -16.72 3.13 5.79
C CYS A 58 -16.60 2.61 4.36
N HIS A 59 -15.40 2.27 3.88
CA HIS A 59 -15.17 1.87 2.49
C HIS A 59 -14.78 0.40 2.36
N THR A 60 -15.27 -0.25 1.31
CA THR A 60 -14.90 -1.62 0.95
C THR A 60 -13.92 -1.64 -0.23
N LEU A 61 -12.83 -2.39 -0.09
CA LEU A 61 -11.84 -2.68 -1.13
C LEU A 61 -11.00 -3.92 -0.74
N ASP A 62 -11.07 -4.98 -1.55
CA ASP A 62 -10.45 -6.28 -1.24
C ASP A 62 -8.93 -6.19 -1.19
N SER A 63 -8.32 -5.41 -2.08
CA SER A 63 -6.86 -5.22 -2.14
C SER A 63 -6.27 -4.51 -0.92
N ALA A 64 -7.11 -3.92 -0.06
CA ALA A 64 -6.73 -3.33 1.22
C ALA A 64 -7.30 -4.10 2.42
N ALA A 65 -7.94 -5.27 2.22
CA ALA A 65 -8.66 -6.01 3.26
C ALA A 65 -9.67 -5.13 4.02
N ALA A 66 -10.39 -4.26 3.30
CA ALA A 66 -11.35 -3.32 3.88
C ALA A 66 -12.78 -3.72 3.51
N GLU A 67 -13.66 -3.75 4.51
CA GLU A 67 -15.05 -4.24 4.39
C GLU A 67 -16.07 -3.28 5.03
N GLY A 68 -15.80 -1.97 5.03
CA GLY A 68 -16.62 -0.99 5.76
C GLY A 68 -17.89 -0.51 5.06
N SER A 69 -18.14 -0.89 3.81
CA SER A 69 -19.37 -0.58 3.08
C SER A 69 -20.22 -1.82 2.84
N ALA A 70 -21.54 -1.65 2.77
CA ALA A 70 -22.41 -2.71 2.29
C ALA A 70 -22.01 -3.20 0.89
N THR A 71 -22.05 -4.52 0.71
CA THR A 71 -21.80 -5.20 -0.57
C THR A 71 -23.05 -5.35 -1.43
N LYS A 72 -24.24 -5.22 -0.82
CA LYS A 72 -25.55 -5.24 -1.47
C LYS A 72 -26.26 -3.92 -1.25
N VAL A 73 -26.95 -3.44 -2.28
CA VAL A 73 -27.66 -2.14 -2.24
C VAL A 73 -28.71 -2.08 -1.12
N ARG A 74 -29.40 -3.18 -0.84
CA ARG A 74 -30.47 -3.24 0.16
C ARG A 74 -29.96 -3.09 1.61
N ASP A 75 -28.68 -3.37 1.84
CA ASP A 75 -28.06 -3.38 3.17
C ASP A 75 -27.30 -2.06 3.44
N ARG A 76 -27.39 -1.09 2.52
CA ARG A 76 -26.64 0.17 2.62
C ARG A 76 -27.11 1.02 3.77
N GLU A 77 -26.15 1.48 4.57
CA GLU A 77 -26.38 2.49 5.59
C GLU A 77 -25.99 3.88 5.09
N ARG A 78 -26.52 4.93 5.76
CA ARG A 78 -26.20 6.33 5.44
C ARG A 78 -24.70 6.63 5.57
N VAL A 79 -24.01 5.91 6.45
CA VAL A 79 -22.59 6.11 6.75
C VAL A 79 -21.68 5.32 5.80
N ASP A 80 -22.23 4.45 4.97
CA ASP A 80 -21.45 3.66 4.03
C ASP A 80 -20.80 4.55 2.98
N GLY A 81 -19.49 4.36 2.84
CA GLY A 81 -18.74 4.83 1.69
C GLY A 81 -19.04 4.00 0.43
N PRO A 82 -18.54 4.45 -0.73
CA PRO A 82 -18.43 3.61 -1.91
C PRO A 82 -17.69 2.30 -1.68
N ASN A 83 -18.23 1.22 -2.24
CA ASN A 83 -17.52 -0.03 -2.44
C ASN A 83 -16.66 0.07 -3.70
N PHE A 84 -15.34 0.20 -3.51
CA PHE A 84 -14.38 0.40 -4.60
C PHE A 84 -14.04 -0.89 -5.36
N ASN A 85 -14.52 -2.06 -4.93
CA ASN A 85 -14.41 -3.27 -5.75
C ASN A 85 -15.24 -3.15 -7.04
N GLN A 86 -16.34 -2.38 -6.99
CA GLN A 86 -17.33 -2.26 -8.05
C GLN A 86 -17.20 -0.99 -8.89
N ARG A 87 -16.36 -0.04 -8.47
CA ARG A 87 -16.22 1.27 -9.10
C ARG A 87 -14.75 1.60 -9.30
N LYS A 88 -14.38 2.01 -10.52
CA LYS A 88 -13.05 2.55 -10.82
C LYS A 88 -12.95 4.01 -10.41
N GLU A 89 -11.86 4.36 -9.74
CA GLU A 89 -11.49 5.73 -9.41
C GLU A 89 -10.27 6.20 -10.22
N THR A 90 -10.15 7.51 -10.34
CA THR A 90 -8.93 8.18 -10.80
C THR A 90 -8.25 8.93 -9.65
N VAL A 91 -6.95 9.18 -9.75
CA VAL A 91 -6.18 9.92 -8.72
C VAL A 91 -6.84 11.26 -8.38
N GLN A 92 -7.27 12.02 -9.40
CA GLN A 92 -7.88 13.34 -9.20
C GLN A 92 -9.22 13.27 -8.47
N GLN A 93 -10.05 12.28 -8.78
CA GLN A 93 -11.32 12.04 -8.08
C GLN A 93 -11.10 11.72 -6.60
N VAL A 94 -10.11 10.88 -6.30
CA VAL A 94 -9.79 10.52 -4.91
C VAL A 94 -9.24 11.72 -4.14
N LEU A 95 -8.30 12.47 -4.73
CA LEU A 95 -7.76 13.67 -4.09
C LEU A 95 -8.85 14.71 -3.81
N TYR A 96 -9.77 14.93 -4.76
CA TYR A 96 -10.92 15.78 -4.56
C TYR A 96 -11.79 15.29 -3.38
N ALA A 97 -12.11 14.00 -3.34
CA ALA A 97 -12.94 13.42 -2.28
C ALA A 97 -12.26 13.53 -0.91
N ILE A 98 -10.96 13.21 -0.81
CA ILE A 98 -10.21 13.34 0.45
C ILE A 98 -10.22 14.79 0.94
N HIS A 99 -10.00 15.76 0.05
CA HIS A 99 -9.95 17.16 0.44
C HIS A 99 -11.31 17.70 0.90
N ASN A 100 -12.39 17.30 0.22
CA ASN A 100 -13.73 17.88 0.40
C ASN A 100 -14.69 17.06 1.29
N GLY A 101 -14.27 15.86 1.74
CA GLY A 101 -15.11 15.03 2.60
C GLY A 101 -16.09 14.19 1.78
N GLY A 102 -15.58 13.58 0.71
CA GLY A 102 -16.37 12.96 -0.33
C GLY A 102 -16.91 13.97 -1.34
N PHE A 103 -17.61 13.47 -2.36
CA PHE A 103 -18.20 14.33 -3.40
C PHE A 103 -19.36 15.20 -2.89
N SER A 104 -19.99 14.82 -1.78
CA SER A 104 -21.06 15.59 -1.14
C SER A 104 -20.57 16.44 0.04
N GLY A 105 -19.42 16.15 0.63
CA GLY A 105 -18.95 16.77 1.87
C GLY A 105 -19.78 16.43 3.12
N ALA A 106 -20.75 15.53 3.02
CA ALA A 106 -21.78 15.37 4.06
C ALA A 106 -21.44 14.39 5.18
N ILE A 107 -20.65 13.34 4.87
CA ILE A 107 -20.43 12.20 5.78
C ILE A 107 -18.94 11.88 5.95
N MET A 108 -18.21 11.78 4.83
CA MET A 108 -16.79 11.47 4.86
C MET A 108 -16.03 12.69 5.44
N PRO A 109 -15.13 12.49 6.43
CA PRO A 109 -14.33 13.59 6.97
C PRO A 109 -13.39 14.19 5.92
N GLN A 110 -13.23 15.51 5.96
CA GLN A 110 -12.25 16.22 5.14
C GLN A 110 -10.82 15.97 5.62
N ASN A 111 -9.87 15.92 4.68
CA ASN A 111 -8.44 15.87 4.93
C ASN A 111 -8.00 14.74 5.89
N ILE A 112 -8.66 13.58 5.81
CA ILE A 112 -8.35 12.40 6.65
C ILE A 112 -6.89 11.92 6.48
N VAL A 113 -6.30 12.21 5.32
CA VAL A 113 -4.87 12.17 5.00
C VAL A 113 -4.54 13.41 4.16
N VAL A 114 -3.28 13.84 4.15
CA VAL A 114 -2.84 15.06 3.46
C VAL A 114 -1.49 14.89 2.76
N GLY A 115 -1.15 15.82 1.86
CA GLY A 115 0.17 15.87 1.23
C GLY A 115 0.52 14.59 0.47
N LYS A 116 1.67 13.98 0.80
CA LYS A 116 2.12 12.74 0.16
C LYS A 116 1.18 11.57 0.46
N ASP A 117 0.71 11.45 1.71
CA ASP A 117 -0.18 10.36 2.12
C ASP A 117 -1.49 10.37 1.34
N ALA A 118 -2.05 11.54 1.05
CA ALA A 118 -3.23 11.66 0.19
C ALA A 118 -2.96 11.19 -1.26
N ARG A 119 -1.78 11.50 -1.80
CA ARG A 119 -1.37 11.04 -3.14
C ARG A 119 -1.16 9.53 -3.18
N ASP A 120 -0.47 8.97 -2.18
CA ASP A 120 -0.23 7.53 -2.06
C ASP A 120 -1.57 6.75 -2.00
N VAL A 121 -2.55 7.22 -1.22
CA VAL A 121 -3.90 6.63 -1.18
C VAL A 121 -4.61 6.75 -2.54
N ALA A 122 -4.51 7.90 -3.20
CA ALA A 122 -5.14 8.14 -4.49
C ALA A 122 -4.55 7.27 -5.61
N GLU A 123 -3.25 7.07 -5.63
CA GLU A 123 -2.55 6.19 -6.57
C GLU A 123 -2.91 4.72 -6.33
N PHE A 124 -2.94 4.30 -5.05
CA PHE A 124 -3.40 2.96 -4.68
C PHE A 124 -4.84 2.70 -5.15
N LEU A 125 -5.78 3.60 -4.86
CA LEU A 125 -7.16 3.46 -5.30
C LEU A 125 -7.28 3.49 -6.83
N ALA A 126 -6.58 4.39 -7.51
CA ALA A 126 -6.57 4.44 -8.97
C ALA A 126 -6.05 3.14 -9.58
N LYS A 127 -5.08 2.47 -8.94
CA LYS A 127 -4.56 1.18 -9.40
C LYS A 127 -5.55 0.03 -9.16
N TYR A 128 -6.08 -0.13 -7.95
CA TYR A 128 -6.79 -1.35 -7.56
C TYR A 128 -8.32 -1.30 -7.55
N SER A 129 -8.91 -0.11 -7.57
CA SER A 129 -10.38 0.00 -7.63
C SER A 129 -10.94 -0.57 -8.95
N GLY A 130 -12.18 -1.04 -8.90
CA GLY A 130 -12.92 -1.62 -10.03
C GLY A 130 -12.46 -3.00 -10.49
N ALA A 131 -11.53 -3.66 -9.78
CA ALA A 131 -10.97 -4.95 -10.19
C ALA A 131 -12.03 -6.05 -10.38
N ASN A 132 -13.09 -6.07 -9.56
CA ASN A 132 -14.16 -7.06 -9.67
C ASN A 132 -15.19 -6.71 -10.77
N SER A 133 -15.24 -5.46 -11.23
CA SER A 133 -16.14 -5.03 -12.32
C SER A 133 -15.67 -5.53 -13.69
N SER A 134 -14.36 -5.66 -13.90
CA SER A 134 -13.79 -6.19 -15.15
C SER A 134 -14.00 -7.69 -15.31
N ALA A 135 -13.98 -8.46 -14.22
CA ALA A 135 -14.26 -9.90 -14.23
C ALA A 135 -15.75 -10.20 -14.49
N ALA A 136 -16.66 -9.34 -14.00
CA ALA A 136 -18.09 -9.47 -14.28
C ALA A 136 -18.45 -9.09 -15.73
N ALA A 137 -17.74 -8.13 -16.33
CA ALA A 137 -17.97 -7.70 -17.72
C ALA A 137 -17.55 -8.76 -18.75
N SER A 138 -16.53 -9.58 -18.47
CA SER A 138 -16.09 -10.65 -19.38
C SER A 138 -17.00 -11.88 -19.37
N GLN A 139 -17.87 -12.05 -18.37
CA GLN A 139 -18.76 -13.22 -18.22
C GLN A 139 -20.17 -13.00 -18.80
N GLY A 140 -20.48 -11.79 -19.28
CA GLY A 140 -21.79 -11.45 -19.84
C GLY A 140 -21.95 -11.63 -21.35
N SER A 141 -20.91 -12.06 -22.08
CA SER A 141 -20.92 -12.13 -23.55
C SER A 141 -21.11 -13.54 -24.13
N GLU A 142 -21.18 -14.59 -23.29
CA GLU A 142 -21.22 -15.99 -23.74
C GLU A 142 -22.59 -16.67 -23.61
N ASN A 143 -23.65 -15.96 -23.19
CA ASN A 143 -24.96 -16.58 -22.99
C ASN A 143 -26.10 -15.73 -23.56
N SER A 144 -26.09 -15.52 -24.87
CA SER A 144 -27.26 -15.03 -25.62
C SER A 144 -27.31 -15.73 -26.98
N GLY A 145 -27.84 -16.95 -26.97
CA GLY A 145 -28.08 -17.76 -28.15
C GLY A 145 -29.04 -18.89 -27.83
N GLU A 146 -30.33 -18.57 -27.79
CA GLU A 146 -31.44 -19.52 -28.00
C GLU A 146 -32.63 -18.77 -28.62
#